data_AF-A0A950FKN4-F1
#
_entry.id   AF-A0A950FKN4-F1
#
_cell.length_a   1.000
_cell.length_b   1.000
_cell.length_c   1.000
_cell.angle_alpha   90.00
_cell.angle_beta   90.00
_cell.angle_gamma   90.00
#
_symmetry.space_group_name_H-M   'P 1'
#
loop_
_entity.id
_entity.type
_entity.pdbx_description
1 polymer ?
#
loop_
_entity_poly.entity_id
_entity_poly.type
_entity_poly.pdbx_seq_one_letter_code
_entity_poly.pdbx_strand_id
1 'polypeptide(L)' 'ELSPLGLTMTKEGVWANLDAGSLEAAIELEDRTQTLCVQAGYLAEGARAFNEKRKPRFNSGA' A
#
# COMPACT_ATOMS: atom_id res chain seq x y z
N GLU A 1 -0.85 -12.09 -7.08
CA GLU A 1 -0.97 -12.00 -5.60
C GLU A 1 -0.92 -10.53 -5.21
N LEU A 2 -1.53 -10.15 -4.09
CA LEU A 2 -1.60 -8.77 -3.62
C LEU A 2 -0.44 -8.47 -2.67
N SER A 3 0.04 -7.21 -2.64
CA SER A 3 1.04 -6.78 -1.66
C SER A 3 0.48 -6.96 -0.24
N PRO A 4 1.17 -7.70 0.65
CA PRO A 4 0.70 -7.89 2.03
C PRO A 4 0.53 -6.56 2.78
N LEU A 5 1.55 -5.69 2.72
CA LEU A 5 1.48 -4.37 3.34
C LEU A 5 0.40 -3.51 2.69
N GLY A 6 0.31 -3.49 1.36
CA GLY A 6 -0.72 -2.73 0.66
C GLY A 6 -2.14 -3.15 1.08
N LEU A 7 -2.38 -4.45 1.22
CA LEU A 7 -3.67 -4.97 1.67
C LEU A 7 -4.00 -4.58 3.12
N THR A 8 -3.01 -4.62 4.01
CA THR A 8 -3.17 -4.19 5.40
C THR A 8 -3.45 -2.70 5.47
N MET A 9 -2.64 -1.88 4.79
CA MET A 9 -2.77 -0.42 4.78
C MET A 9 -4.09 0.04 4.18
N THR A 10 -4.58 -0.58 3.10
CA THR A 10 -5.91 -0.25 2.56
C THR A 10 -7.02 -0.56 3.58
N LYS A 11 -6.95 -1.69 4.29
CA LYS A 11 -7.98 -2.04 5.28
C LYS A 11 -7.96 -1.12 6.49
N GLU A 12 -6.77 -0.84 7.04
CA GLU A 12 -6.60 0.08 8.17
C GLU A 12 -6.96 1.52 7.78
N GLY A 13 -6.56 1.94 6.57
CA GLY A 13 -6.90 3.25 6.01
C GLY A 13 -8.41 3.44 5.84
N VAL A 14 -9.16 2.40 5.43
CA VAL A 14 -10.63 2.47 5.39
C VAL A 14 -11.21 2.74 6.77
N TRP A 15 -10.74 2.03 7.81
CA TRP A 15 -11.21 2.26 9.18
C TRP A 15 -10.88 3.66 9.68
N ALA A 16 -9.64 4.11 9.51
CA ALA A 16 -9.21 5.42 9.96
C ALA A 16 -9.89 6.57 9.18
N ASN A 17 -10.21 6.38 7.90
CA ASN A 17 -10.94 7.38 7.12
C ASN A 17 -12.40 7.54 7.55
N LEU A 18 -13.03 6.56 8.22
CA LEU A 18 -14.37 6.73 8.79
C LEU A 18 -14.37 7.78 9.91
N ASP A 19 -13.26 7.91 10.62
CA ASP A 19 -13.07 8.84 11.73
C ASP A 19 -12.33 10.14 11.30
N ALA A 20 -12.00 10.29 10.01
CA ALA A 20 -11.29 11.46 9.51
C ALA A 20 -12.19 12.71 9.59
N GLY A 21 -11.70 13.75 10.28
CA GLY A 21 -12.44 15.00 10.50
C GLY A 21 -12.55 15.91 9.26
N SER A 22 -11.81 15.62 8.19
CA SER A 22 -11.90 16.32 6.90
C SER A 22 -11.32 15.49 5.76
N LEU A 23 -11.57 15.92 4.52
CA LEU A 23 -11.00 15.30 3.33
C LEU A 23 -9.47 15.46 3.30
N GLU A 24 -8.96 16.61 3.71
CA GLU A 24 -7.51 16.87 3.78
C GLU A 24 -6.82 15.89 4.73
N ALA A 25 -7.41 15.63 5.90
CA ALA A 25 -6.88 14.64 6.84
C ALA A 25 -6.88 13.22 6.27
N ALA A 26 -7.92 12.85 5.50
CA ALA A 26 -7.99 11.56 4.81
C ALA A 26 -6.92 11.43 3.71
N ILE A 27 -6.68 12.50 2.94
CA ILE A 27 -5.65 12.54 1.90
C ILE A 27 -4.25 12.42 2.52
N GLU A 28 -3.96 13.13 3.62
CA GLU A 28 -2.69 13.02 4.32
C GLU A 28 -2.44 11.62 4.88
N LEU A 29 -3.49 10.97 5.39
CA LEU A 29 -3.42 9.58 5.82
C LEU A 29 -3.06 8.65 4.65
N GLU A 30 -3.75 8.80 3.53
CA GLU A 30 -3.50 7.99 2.33
C GLU A 30 -2.06 8.19 1.82
N ASP A 31 -1.59 9.42 1.69
CA ASP A 31 -0.25 9.76 1.21
C ASP A 31 0.86 9.09 2.04
N ARG A 32 0.72 9.09 3.38
CA ARG A 32 1.65 8.38 4.27
C ARG A 32 1.70 6.88 3.98
N THR A 33 0.54 6.24 3.85
CA THR A 33 0.47 4.79 3.60
C THR A 33 1.01 4.40 2.22
N GLN A 34 0.77 5.22 1.20
CA GLN A 34 1.33 5.03 -0.14
C GLN A 34 2.86 5.17 -0.12
N THR A 35 3.38 6.19 0.57
CA THR A 35 4.83 6.39 0.76
C THR A 35 5.48 5.16 1.40
N LEU A 36 4.87 4.59 2.44
CA LEU A 36 5.36 3.35 3.07
C LEU A 36 5.37 2.17 2.09
N CYS A 37 4.32 2.01 1.28
CA CYS A 37 4.24 0.94 0.29
C CYS A 37 5.29 1.08 -0.83
N VAL A 38 5.61 2.31 -1.23
CA VAL A 38 6.69 2.62 -2.17
C VAL A 38 8.04 2.26 -1.57
N GLN A 39 8.31 2.73 -0.35
CA GLN A 39 9.60 2.51 0.34
C GLN A 39 9.87 1.03 0.63
N ALA A 40 8.84 0.26 0.97
CA ALA A 40 8.94 -1.18 1.18
C ALA A 40 9.10 -1.99 -0.12
N GLY A 41 9.16 -1.33 -1.29
CA GLY A 41 9.46 -1.96 -2.58
C GLY A 41 8.30 -2.77 -3.18
N TYR A 42 7.12 -2.75 -2.56
CA TYR A 42 5.96 -3.50 -3.04
C TYR A 42 5.47 -3.00 -4.41
N LEU A 43 5.46 -1.68 -4.63
CA LEU A 43 5.09 -1.11 -5.92
C LEU A 43 6.09 -1.51 -7.01
N ALA A 44 7.39 -1.43 -6.71
CA ALA A 44 8.45 -1.81 -7.64
C ALA A 44 8.38 -3.29 -8.03
N GLU A 45 8.17 -4.19 -7.07
CA GLU A 45 8.02 -5.62 -7.35
C GLU A 45 6.72 -5.92 -8.10
N GLY A 46 5.61 -5.28 -7.74
CA GLY A 46 4.34 -5.43 -8.44
C GLY A 46 4.47 -5.06 -9.91
N ALA A 47 5.08 -3.90 -10.20
CA ALA A 47 5.34 -3.45 -11.57
C ALA A 47 6.28 -4.39 -12.33
N ARG A 48 7.38 -4.82 -11.70
CA ARG A 48 8.35 -5.76 -12.30
C ARG A 48 7.69 -7.10 -12.64
N ALA A 49 6.97 -7.70 -11.70
CA ALA A 49 6.32 -8.99 -11.88
C ALA A 49 5.23 -8.94 -12.96
N PHE A 50 4.49 -7.83 -13.03
CA PHE A 50 3.51 -7.58 -14.10
C PHE A 50 4.18 -7.58 -15.48
N ASN A 51 5.27 -6.82 -15.64
CA ASN A 51 6.03 -6.75 -16.89
C ASN A 51 6.64 -8.11 -17.28
N GLU A 52 7.15 -8.85 -16.30
CA GLU A 52 7.78 -10.17 -16.49
C GLU A 52 6.76 -11.32 -16.61
N LYS A 53 5.44 -11.04 -16.53
CA LYS A 53 4.35 -12.03 -16.57
C LYS A 53 4.53 -13.18 -15.57
N ARG A 54 5.08 -12.89 -14.40
CA ARG A 54 5.27 -13.86 -13.32
C ARG A 54 4.51 -13.43 -12.07
N LYS A 55 4.40 -14.34 -11.10
CA LYS A 55 3.89 -13.98 -9.78
C LYS A 55 4.85 -13.01 -9.09
N PRO A 56 4.33 -11.98 -8.39
CA PRO A 56 5.16 -11.11 -7.57
C PRO A 56 5.73 -11.88 -6.38
N ARG A 57 6.94 -11.50 -5.97
CA ARG A 57 7.69 -12.02 -4.83
C ARG A 57 7.83 -10.92 -3.81
N PHE A 58 6.80 -10.78 -2.99
CA PHE A 58 6.79 -9.80 -1.92
C PHE A 58 7.61 -10.33 -0.75
N ASN A 59 8.65 -9.58 -0.35
CA ASN A 59 9.37 -9.90 0.88
C ASN A 59 8.46 -9.56 2.06
N SER A 60 8.20 -10.53 2.93
CA SER A 60 7.51 -10.32 4.21
C SER A 60 8.39 -9.64 5.26
N GLY A 61 9.44 -8.92 4.84
CA GLY A 61 10.40 -8.24 5.70
C GLY A 61 9.96 -6.81 5.98
N ALA A 62 9.03 -6.67 6.92
CA ALA A 62 8.86 -5.50 7.78
C ALA A 62 8.41 -6.03 9.16
#